data_AF-A0A1I0T0E1-F1
#
_entry.id   AF-A0A1I0T0E1-F1
#
_cell.length_a   1.000
_cell.length_b   1.000
_cell.length_c   1.000
_cell.angle_alpha   90.00
_cell.angle_beta   90.00
_cell.angle_gamma   90.00
#
_symmetry.space_group_name_H-M   'P 1'
#
loop_
_entity.id
_entity.type
_entity.pdbx_description
1 polymer ?
#
loop_
_entity_poly.entity_id
_entity_poly.type
_entity_poly.pdbx_seq_one_letter_code
_entity_poly.pdbx_strand_id
1 'polypeptide(L)' 'MPMYRVRDTATDDVLATAVHEDVSTAEAWAAVVVSDADPAPVTWVLERDQ' A
#
# COMPACT_ATOMS: atom_id res chain seq x y z
N MET A 1 15.76 -0.14 6.82
CA MET A 1 14.46 -0.83 6.71
C MET A 1 13.83 -0.38 5.40
N PRO A 2 13.31 -1.31 4.58
CA PRO A 2 12.73 -0.98 3.28
C PRO A 2 11.52 -0.04 3.41
N MET A 3 11.38 0.86 2.45
CA MET A 3 10.21 1.72 2.32
C MET A 3 9.21 1.06 1.38
N TYR A 4 7.94 1.10 1.75
CA TYR A 4 6.84 0.57 0.96
C TYR A 4 5.82 1.66 0.69
N ARG A 5 5.17 1.60 -0.47
CA ARG A 5 4.07 2.47 -0.84
C ARG A 5 2.90 1.67 -1.39
N VAL A 6 1.69 2.09 -1.02
CA VAL A 6 0.45 1.57 -1.59
C VAL A 6 0.03 2.53 -2.70
N ARG A 7 -0.08 2.02 -3.91
CA ARG A 7 -0.51 2.80 -5.07
C ARG A 7 -1.86 2.30 -5.57
N ASP A 8 -2.77 3.23 -5.80
CA ASP A 8 -4.01 2.96 -6.52
C ASP A 8 -3.68 2.84 -8.01
N THR A 9 -4.05 1.72 -8.62
CA THR A 9 -3.80 1.48 -10.05
C THR A 9 -4.88 2.08 -10.95
N ALA A 10 -6.03 2.46 -10.40
CA ALA A 10 -7.09 3.14 -11.15
C ALA A 10 -6.73 4.61 -11.43
N THR A 11 -6.07 5.26 -10.47
CA THR A 11 -5.72 6.70 -10.52
C THR A 11 -4.22 6.95 -10.67
N ASP A 12 -3.38 5.92 -10.47
CA ASP A 12 -1.92 6.01 -10.38
C ASP A 12 -1.43 6.81 -9.15
N ASP A 13 -2.33 7.15 -8.21
CA ASP A 13 -2.01 7.91 -7.00
C ASP A 13 -1.41 7.04 -5.88
N VAL A 14 -0.50 7.63 -5.10
CA VAL A 14 0.06 7.00 -3.90
C VAL A 14 -0.86 7.28 -2.72
N LEU A 15 -1.47 6.22 -2.18
CA LEU A 15 -2.39 6.30 -1.04
C LEU A 15 -1.64 6.49 0.28
N ALA A 16 -0.54 5.76 0.46
CA ALA A 16 0.26 5.83 1.67
C ALA A 16 1.70 5.36 1.43
N THR A 17 2.61 5.80 2.28
CA THR A 17 4.02 5.37 2.29
C THR A 17 4.47 5.15 3.72
N ALA A 18 5.12 4.02 3.99
CA ALA A 18 5.60 3.66 5.32
C ALA A 18 6.85 2.78 5.24
N VAL A 19 7.62 2.75 6.34
CA VAL A 19 8.79 1.89 6.48
C VAL A 19 8.37 0.64 7.25
N HIS A 20 8.69 -0.54 6.72
CA HIS A 20 8.42 -1.82 7.36
C HIS A 20 9.67 -2.69 7.39
N GLU A 21 9.74 -3.60 8.35
CA GLU A 21 10.88 -4.51 8.48
C GLU A 21 10.89 -5.58 7.38
N ASP A 22 9.70 -6.03 6.96
CA ASP A 22 9.49 -7.11 6.00
C ASP A 22 8.22 -6.88 5.15
N VAL A 23 8.05 -7.69 4.10
CA VAL A 23 6.93 -7.57 3.16
C VAL A 23 5.60 -8.01 3.77
N SER A 24 5.58 -9.02 4.65
CA SER A 24 4.34 -9.51 5.27
C SER A 24 3.75 -8.47 6.22
N THR A 25 4.60 -7.75 6.97
CA THR A 25 4.16 -6.60 7.77
C THR A 25 3.63 -5.46 6.89
N ALA A 26 4.27 -5.19 5.74
CA ALA A 26 3.81 -4.19 4.79
C ALA A 26 2.49 -4.57 4.10
N GLU A 27 2.28 -5.84 3.77
CA GLU A 27 1.02 -6.35 3.19
C GLU A 27 -0.15 -6.21 4.16
N ALA A 28 0.06 -6.56 5.44
CA ALA A 28 -0.96 -6.41 6.46
C ALA A 28 -1.34 -4.93 6.67
N TRP A 29 -0.35 -4.03 6.67
CA TRP A 29 -0.59 -2.58 6.72
C TRP A 29 -1.33 -2.07 5.48
N ALA A 30 -0.94 -2.50 4.28
CA ALA A 30 -1.55 -2.09 3.03
C ALA A 30 -3.03 -2.46 2.96
N ALA A 31 -3.42 -3.65 3.43
CA ALA A 31 -4.81 -4.07 3.50
C ALA A 31 -5.65 -3.13 4.39
N VAL A 32 -5.08 -2.63 5.49
CA VAL A 32 -5.75 -1.66 6.38
C VAL A 32 -5.89 -0.31 5.68
N VAL A 33 -4.83 0.18 5.02
CA VAL A 33 -4.86 1.45 4.27
C VAL A 33 -5.95 1.45 3.20
N VAL A 34 -6.02 0.39 2.40
CA VAL A 34 -7.01 0.28 1.32
C VAL A 34 -8.43 0.23 1.88
N SER A 35 -8.63 -0.53 2.97
CA SER A 35 -9.94 -0.64 3.60
C SER A 35 -10.45 0.68 4.20
N ASP A 36 -9.56 1.61 4.56
CA ASP A 36 -9.91 2.94 5.07
C ASP A 36 -10.15 3.94 3.94
N ALA A 37 -9.38 3.83 2.83
CA ALA A 37 -9.45 4.75 1.70
C ALA A 37 -10.74 4.63 0.89
N ASP A 38 -11.18 3.41 0.53
CA ASP A 38 -12.46 3.18 -0.16
C ASP A 38 -12.89 1.70 -0.08
N PRO A 39 -14.16 1.39 0.27
CA PRO A 39 -14.67 0.02 0.32
C PRO A 39 -15.05 -0.57 -1.06
N ALA A 40 -15.05 0.22 -2.12
CA ALA A 40 -15.19 -0.27 -3.50
C ALA A 40 -13.96 -1.13 -3.88
N PRO A 41 -14.07 -2.00 -4.89
CA PRO A 41 -12.93 -2.78 -5.37
C PRO A 41 -11.91 -1.87 -6.07
N VAL A 42 -11.10 -1.15 -5.29
CA VAL A 42 -9.93 -0.42 -5.78
C VAL A 42 -8.84 -1.45 -6.07
N THR A 43 -8.30 -1.44 -7.29
CA THR A 43 -7.15 -2.28 -7.62
C THR A 43 -5.90 -1.55 -7.13
N TRP A 44 -5.21 -2.10 -6.14
CA TRP A 44 -4.01 -1.49 -5.55
C TRP A 44 -2.78 -2.38 -5.75
N VAL A 45 -1.60 -1.77 -5.64
CA VAL A 45 -0.31 -2.46 -5.66
C VAL A 45 0.55 -2.00 -4.49
N LEU A 46 1.20 -2.95 -3.82
CA LEU A 46 2.24 -2.69 -2.85
C LEU A 46 3.59 -2.63 -3.58
N GLU A 47 4.21 -1.46 -3.61
CA GLU A 47 5.53 -1.28 -4.20
C GLU A 47 6.56 -1.09 -3.10
N ARG A 48 7.76 -1.66 -3.31
CA ARG A 48 8.92 -1.43 -2.45
C ARG A 48 9.83 -0.41 -3.12
N ASP A 49 10.07 0.71 -2.43
CA ASP A 49 11.09 1.69 -2.82
C ASP A 49 12.48 1.12 -2.45
N GLN A 50 13.41 1.15 -3.41
CA GLN A 50 14.63 0.32 -3.41
C GLN A 50 15.53 0.47 -2.17
#